data_AF-A0A382KYH8-F1
#
_entry.id   AF-A0A382KYH8-F1
#
_cell.length_a   1.000
_cell.length_b   1.000
_cell.length_c   1.000
_cell.angle_alpha   90.00
_cell.angle_beta   90.00
_cell.angle_gamma   90.00
#
_symmetry.space_group_name_H-M   'P 1'
#
loop_
_entity.id
_entity.type
_entity.pdbx_description
1 polymer ?
#
loop_
_entity_poly.entity_id
_entity_poly.type
_entity_poly.pdbx_seq_one_letter_code
_entity_poly.pdbx_strand_id
1 'polypeptide(L)' 'GLDIEFTGSDGFTLADSIYFSSMGHEVRVMRQQGRFGRIHAVMKDSVGSGWIGVADPDWEGSAAAPK' A
#
# COMPACT_ATOMS: atom_id res chain seq x y z
N GLY A 1 4.91 18.79 -2.94
CA GLY A 1 3.57 18.20 -2.91
C GLY A 1 3.57 16.78 -2.37
N LEU A 2 2.43 16.38 -1.81
CA LEU A 2 2.07 15.01 -1.44
C LEU A 2 1.28 14.40 -2.61
N ASP A 3 1.83 13.37 -3.22
CA ASP A 3 1.09 12.59 -4.22
C ASP A 3 0.21 11.58 -3.46
N ILE A 4 -1.04 11.43 -3.88
CA ILE A 4 -2.02 10.54 -3.26
C ILE A 4 -2.61 9.62 -4.32
N GLU A 5 -2.46 8.30 -4.14
CA GLU A 5 -3.08 7.31 -5.02
C GLU A 5 -4.59 7.20 -4.75
N PHE A 6 -5.39 7.37 -5.80
CA PHE A 6 -6.84 7.14 -5.78
C PHE A 6 -7.21 6.22 -6.93
N THR A 7 -7.54 4.94 -6.64
CA THR A 7 -7.98 3.98 -7.68
C THR A 7 -9.50 3.81 -7.71
N GLY A 8 -10.23 4.40 -6.76
CA GLY A 8 -11.69 4.36 -6.69
C GLY A 8 -12.27 3.10 -6.03
N SER A 9 -11.50 2.02 -5.95
CA SER A 9 -11.82 0.82 -5.17
C SER A 9 -10.95 0.67 -3.92
N ASP A 10 -9.68 1.11 -4.01
CA ASP A 10 -8.65 0.91 -2.99
C ASP A 10 -7.77 2.16 -2.84
N GLY A 11 -6.95 2.19 -1.78
CA GLY A 11 -6.05 3.31 -1.50
C GLY A 11 -6.76 4.50 -0.81
N PHE A 12 -6.18 5.69 -0.95
CA PHE A 12 -6.71 6.91 -0.34
C PHE A 12 -7.96 7.39 -1.08
N THR A 13 -8.82 8.11 -0.37
CA THR A 13 -10.05 8.68 -0.90
C THR A 13 -9.90 10.17 -1.29
N LEU A 14 -10.92 10.71 -1.96
CA LEU A 14 -10.99 12.15 -2.19
C LEU A 14 -11.11 12.93 -0.87
N ALA A 15 -11.76 12.37 0.15
CA ALA A 15 -11.89 13.01 1.46
C ALA A 15 -10.51 13.13 2.16
N ASP A 16 -9.66 12.11 2.05
CA ASP A 16 -8.29 12.16 2.57
C ASP A 16 -7.47 13.24 1.87
N SER A 17 -7.64 13.39 0.56
CA SER A 17 -6.97 14.42 -0.23
C SER A 17 -7.33 15.83 0.24
N ILE A 18 -8.62 16.06 0.54
CA ILE A 18 -9.11 17.32 1.10
C ILE A 18 -8.55 17.54 2.51
N TYR A 19 -8.53 16.50 3.34
CA TYR A 19 -7.97 16.57 4.69
C TYR A 19 -6.50 17.00 4.67
N PHE A 20 -5.65 16.35 3.86
CA PHE A 20 -4.24 16.72 3.75
C PHE A 20 -4.05 18.13 3.17
N SER A 21 -4.89 18.54 2.21
CA SER A 21 -4.86 19.91 1.71
C SER A 21 -5.22 20.94 2.79
N SER A 22 -6.19 20.63 3.65
CA SER A 22 -6.59 21.51 4.77
C SER A 22 -5.50 21.68 5.83
N MET A 23 -4.57 20.73 5.94
CA MET A 23 -3.37 20.84 6.78
C MET A 23 -2.24 21.65 6.13
N GLY A 24 -2.47 22.23 4.95
CA GLY A 24 -1.51 23.07 4.24
C GLY A 24 -0.58 22.31 3.30
N HIS A 25 -0.82 21.03 3.04
CA HIS A 25 -0.04 20.28 2.06
C HIS A 25 -0.51 20.60 0.63
N GLU A 26 0.43 20.80 -0.30
CA GLU A 26 0.14 20.78 -1.73
C GLU A 26 -0.17 19.33 -2.13
N VAL A 27 -1.44 18.99 -2.36
CA VAL A 27 -1.86 17.62 -2.67
C VAL A 27 -2.08 17.43 -4.17
N ARG A 28 -1.58 16.32 -4.72
CA ARG A 28 -1.83 15.90 -6.11
C ARG A 28 -2.50 14.52 -6.12
N VAL A 29 -3.72 14.47 -6.65
CA VAL A 29 -4.47 13.22 -6.79
C VAL A 29 -3.98 12.48 -8.03
N MET A 30 -3.45 11.28 -7.82
CA MET A 30 -2.90 10.41 -8.86
C MET A 30 -3.84 9.23 -9.08
N ARG A 31 -4.46 9.17 -10.26
CA ARG A 31 -5.40 8.10 -10.65
C ARG A 31 -4.70 6.97 -11.41
N GLN A 32 -3.72 6.35 -10.77
CA GLN A 32 -2.96 5.25 -11.35
C GLN A 32 -2.51 4.31 -10.23
N GLN A 33 -2.71 3.01 -10.42
CA GLN A 33 -2.32 1.99 -9.45
C GLN A 33 -0.79 1.76 -9.43
N GLY A 34 -0.21 1.55 -8.24
CA GLY A 34 1.14 1.00 -8.07
C GLY A 34 2.29 2.02 -8.14
N ARG A 35 2.06 3.30 -7.78
CA ARG A 35 3.11 4.34 -7.82
C ARG A 35 3.97 4.42 -6.56
N PHE A 36 3.48 3.93 -5.43
CA PHE A 36 4.17 4.02 -4.14
C PHE A 36 5.17 2.88 -3.88
N GLY A 37 5.51 2.13 -4.93
CA GLY A 37 6.36 0.95 -4.85
C GLY A 37 5.57 -0.30 -4.51
N ARG A 38 6.26 -1.43 -4.46
CA ARG A 38 5.67 -2.75 -4.22
C ARG A 38 6.44 -3.42 -3.11
N ILE A 39 5.74 -4.05 -2.17
CA ILE A 39 6.37 -4.64 -0.99
C ILE A 39 6.24 -6.16 -1.00
N HIS A 40 7.38 -6.83 -0.74
CA HIS A 40 7.41 -8.22 -0.30
C HIS A 40 8.02 -8.21 1.10
N ALA A 41 7.32 -8.77 2.07
CA ALA A 41 7.76 -8.80 3.45
C ALA A 41 7.75 -10.24 3.98
N VAL A 42 8.78 -10.56 4.76
CA VAL A 42 8.89 -11.82 5.48
C VAL A 42 9.24 -11.49 6.92
N MET A 43 8.47 -12.01 7.87
CA MET A 43 8.71 -11.84 9.29
C MET A 43 8.71 -13.18 10.01
N LYS A 44 9.52 -13.28 11.06
CA LYS A 44 9.50 -14.44 11.95
C LYS A 44 8.20 -14.41 12.74
N ASP A 45 7.51 -15.54 12.81
CA ASP A 45 6.38 -15.70 13.73
C ASP A 45 6.90 -15.62 15.17
N SER A 46 6.40 -14.65 15.93
CA SER A 46 6.82 -14.41 17.31
C SER A 46 6.12 -15.33 18.31
N VAL A 47 5.05 -15.99 17.91
CA VAL A 47 4.25 -16.89 18.76
C VAL A 47 4.45 -18.35 18.35
N GLY A 48 4.57 -18.62 17.05
CA GLY A 48 4.86 -19.94 16.49
C GLY A 48 6.33 -20.15 16.12
N SER A 49 6.61 -21.28 15.46
CA SER A 49 7.94 -21.64 14.94
C SER A 49 8.12 -21.32 13.45
N GLY A 50 7.18 -20.61 12.83
CA GLY A 50 7.11 -20.37 11.39
C GLY A 50 7.65 -19.01 10.93
N TRP A 51 7.46 -18.76 9.63
CA TRP A 51 7.66 -17.48 8.98
C TRP A 51 6.37 -17.05 8.31
N ILE A 52 6.04 -15.76 8.40
CA ILE A 52 4.88 -15.16 7.73
C ILE A 52 5.43 -14.35 6.56
N GLY A 53 4.99 -14.70 5.36
CA GLY A 53 5.29 -13.94 4.14
C GLY A 53 4.04 -13.25 3.62
N VAL A 54 4.17 -12.01 3.17
CA VAL A 54 3.13 -11.26 2.45
C VAL A 54 3.73 -10.58 1.24
N ALA A 55 2.93 -10.46 0.19
CA ALA A 55 3.27 -9.73 -1.02
C ALA A 55 2.13 -8.76 -1.35
N ASP A 56 2.46 -7.66 -2.02
CA ASP A 56 1.49 -6.70 -2.49
C ASP A 56 0.40 -7.39 -3.36
N PRO A 57 -0.90 -7.25 -3.05
CA PRO A 57 -1.97 -7.94 -3.78
C PRO A 57 -2.29 -7.32 -5.13
N ASP A 58 -1.82 -6.09 -5.39
CA ASP A 58 -2.13 -5.29 -6.56
C ASP A 58 -1.43 -5.77 -7.86
N TRP A 59 -0.59 -6.79 -7.76
CA TRP A 59 0.11 -7.44 -8.88
C TRP A 59 0.31 -8.94 -8.55
N GLU A 60 0.85 -9.75 -9.47
CA GLU A 60 1.14 -11.21 -9.33
C GLU A 60 2.06 -11.62 -8.15
N GLY A 61 2.21 -10.78 -7.12
CA GLY A 61 2.86 -11.08 -5.86
C GLY A 61 2.24 -12.30 -5.20
N SER A 62 3.09 -13.23 -4.78
CA SER A 62 2.69 -14.38 -3.97
C SER A 62 3.72 -14.62 -2.89
N ALA A 63 3.25 -15.01 -1.72
CA ALA A 63 4.09 -15.52 -0.65
C ALA A 63 3.71 -16.98 -0.43
N ALA A 64 4.69 -17.87 -0.59
CA ALA A 64 4.50 -19.31 -0.39
C ALA A 64 5.67 -19.87 0.41
N ALA A 65 5.37 -20.79 1.33
CA ALA A 65 6.39 -21.60 1.98
C ALA A 65 6.93 -22.65 0.99
N PRO A 66 8.21 -23.06 1.10
CA PRO A 66 8.72 -24.23 0.38
C PRO A 66 7.83 -25.45 0.60
N LYS A 67 7.64 -26.26 -0.46
CA LYS A 67 6.96 -27.57 -0.37
C LYS A 67 7.90 -28.64 0.16
#